data_AF-A0A7X9DZ65-F1
#
_entry.id   AF-A0A7X9DZ65-F1
#
_cell.length_a   1.000
_cell.length_b   1.000
_cell.length_c   1.000
_cell.angle_alpha   90.00
_cell.angle_beta   90.00
_cell.angle_gamma   90.00
#
_symmetry.space_group_name_H-M   'P 1'
#
loop_
_entity.id
_entity.type
_entity.pdbx_description
1 polymer ?
#
loop_
_entity_poly.entity_id
_entity_poly.type
_entity_poly.pdbx_seq_one_letter_code
_entity_poly.pdbx_strand_id
1 'polypeptide(L)'
;MRALTLLALVLAAGCAWTSTAVAELEDVRGDGERRQAVSRMARWLQDPGLDPALRLTSARTLGRLRLPQPDAVSALRVVLLTVGEEAALRATAAWALGQMRSEPSLDALIAALRVPMEGLIGDYVLQALARHIALIEREAERSQQVVEGLVFFAGNQREPPPPVYQYLNARLRTPEVNRRVLESILASPRGTSEQRLAIIQAVHELFRSLEMARDAIRGRPEAWRATLEAAVKLAGRAFATGDRATRAMLLHRLGRLSDLPEVAQPAGRLLAGEEALAGLRPLASAEPRLRLLSLWALYRMLPHVLGPRACLQRELLVQETDPGVLELLRALSPAGADALQKILGQEGGASP
;
A
#
# COMPACT_ATOMS: atom_id res chain seq x y z
N MET A 1 -44.14 -25.92 31.38
CA MET A 1 -44.39 -24.46 31.44
C MET A 1 -43.19 -23.61 31.87
N ARG A 2 -42.32 -24.03 32.81
CA ARG A 2 -41.16 -23.21 33.26
C ARG A 2 -39.97 -23.14 32.29
N ALA A 3 -39.85 -24.05 31.32
CA ALA A 3 -38.80 -24.03 30.29
C ALA A 3 -39.08 -23.03 29.15
N LEU A 4 -40.35 -22.74 28.85
CA LEU A 4 -40.75 -21.74 27.85
C LEU A 4 -40.62 -20.30 28.36
N THR A 5 -40.78 -20.08 29.67
CA THR A 5 -40.54 -18.78 30.30
C THR A 5 -39.06 -18.41 30.40
N LEU A 6 -38.15 -19.39 30.47
CA LEU A 6 -36.70 -19.14 30.44
C LEU A 6 -36.18 -18.89 29.01
N LEU A 7 -36.78 -19.50 27.99
CA LEU A 7 -36.46 -19.20 26.58
C LEU A 7 -36.90 -17.78 26.19
N ALA A 8 -38.04 -17.31 26.71
CA ALA A 8 -38.49 -15.93 26.53
C ALA A 8 -37.61 -14.91 27.29
N LEU A 9 -37.07 -15.26 28.46
CA LEU A 9 -36.17 -14.38 29.22
C LEU A 9 -34.76 -14.32 28.63
N VAL A 10 -34.28 -15.39 27.98
CA VAL A 10 -32.99 -15.39 27.25
C VAL A 10 -33.10 -14.65 25.91
N LEU A 11 -34.28 -14.63 25.27
CA LEU A 11 -34.55 -13.76 24.11
C LEU A 11 -34.78 -12.29 24.49
N ALA A 12 -35.14 -11.99 25.74
CA ALA A 12 -35.31 -10.63 26.25
C ALA A 12 -34.00 -9.92 26.64
N ALA A 13 -32.87 -10.66 26.75
CA ALA A 13 -31.57 -10.08 27.14
C ALA A 13 -30.70 -9.62 25.94
N GLY A 14 -31.10 -9.87 24.69
CA GLY A 14 -30.32 -9.55 23.49
C GLY A 14 -30.98 -8.58 22.50
N CYS A 15 -32.17 -8.07 22.82
CA CYS A 15 -33.06 -7.43 21.86
C CYS A 15 -33.60 -6.08 22.37
N ALA A 16 -32.75 -5.06 22.48
CA ALA A 16 -33.22 -3.68 22.40
C ALA A 16 -33.51 -3.34 20.92
N TRP A 17 -34.60 -3.89 20.40
CA TRP A 17 -35.19 -3.48 19.13
C TRP A 17 -36.08 -2.30 19.51
N THR A 18 -35.77 -1.07 19.09
CA THR A 18 -36.83 -0.06 19.08
C THR A 18 -37.87 -0.54 18.07
N SER A 19 -39.09 -0.80 18.54
CA SER A 19 -40.17 -1.45 17.78
C SER A 19 -40.48 -0.76 16.44
N THR A 20 -40.21 0.54 16.33
CA THR A 20 -40.61 1.38 15.19
C THR A 20 -39.89 1.03 13.88
N ALA A 21 -38.56 0.98 13.85
CA ALA A 21 -37.82 0.71 12.60
C ALA A 21 -38.00 -0.73 12.07
N VAL A 22 -38.46 -1.63 12.93
CA VAL A 22 -38.73 -3.03 12.58
C VAL A 22 -40.19 -3.20 12.18
N ALA A 23 -41.13 -2.55 12.87
CA ALA A 23 -42.52 -2.46 12.44
C ALA A 23 -42.65 -1.86 11.04
N GLU A 24 -41.83 -0.87 10.70
CA GLU A 24 -41.74 -0.30 9.35
C GLU A 24 -41.37 -1.32 8.26
N LEU A 25 -40.76 -2.46 8.62
CA LEU A 25 -40.47 -3.54 7.69
C LEU A 25 -41.49 -4.67 7.74
N GLU A 26 -42.15 -4.89 8.88
CA GLU A 26 -43.20 -5.90 9.03
C GLU A 26 -44.42 -5.60 8.16
N ASP A 27 -44.70 -4.31 7.88
CA ASP A 27 -45.81 -3.87 7.03
C ASP A 27 -45.47 -3.78 5.53
N VAL A 28 -44.22 -4.08 5.11
CA VAL A 28 -43.78 -3.94 3.71
C VAL A 28 -44.24 -5.13 2.87
N ARG A 29 -45.14 -4.88 1.93
CA ARG A 29 -45.70 -5.88 1.00
C ARG A 29 -45.09 -5.81 -0.40
N GLY A 30 -44.34 -4.75 -0.74
CA GLY A 30 -43.71 -4.59 -2.05
C GLY A 30 -42.39 -3.81 -2.07
N ASP A 31 -41.67 -3.88 -3.21
CA ASP A 31 -40.35 -3.24 -3.37
C ASP A 31 -40.40 -1.70 -3.31
N GLY A 32 -41.53 -1.09 -3.67
CA GLY A 32 -41.76 0.35 -3.54
C GLY A 32 -41.81 0.81 -2.08
N GLU A 33 -42.58 0.11 -1.25
CA GLU A 33 -42.69 0.35 0.19
C GLU A 33 -41.35 0.12 0.89
N ARG A 34 -40.61 -0.92 0.48
CA ARG A 34 -39.25 -1.18 0.99
C ARG A 34 -38.30 -0.01 0.73
N ARG A 35 -38.37 0.59 -0.47
CA ARG A 35 -37.59 1.80 -0.80
C ARG A 35 -37.97 2.97 0.09
N GLN A 36 -39.26 3.22 0.26
CA GLN A 36 -39.74 4.31 1.12
C GLN A 36 -39.37 4.12 2.59
N ALA A 37 -39.38 2.89 3.10
CA ALA A 37 -38.92 2.57 4.45
C ALA A 37 -37.42 2.88 4.61
N VAL A 38 -36.60 2.50 3.63
CA VAL A 38 -35.16 2.84 3.58
C VAL A 38 -34.94 4.35 3.61
N SER A 39 -35.66 5.13 2.79
CA SER A 39 -35.57 6.59 2.81
C SER A 39 -36.01 7.23 4.13
N ARG A 40 -37.00 6.63 4.82
CA ARG A 40 -37.40 7.08 6.17
C ARG A 40 -36.31 6.83 7.19
N MET A 41 -35.75 5.62 7.23
CA MET A 41 -34.64 5.28 8.14
C MET A 41 -33.39 6.13 7.86
N ALA A 42 -33.10 6.44 6.60
CA ALA A 42 -32.00 7.34 6.24
C ALA A 42 -32.19 8.75 6.83
N ARG A 43 -33.42 9.29 6.79
CA ARG A 43 -33.75 10.57 7.41
C ARG A 43 -33.65 10.50 8.94
N TRP A 44 -34.17 9.45 9.56
CA TRP A 44 -34.06 9.27 11.01
C TRP A 44 -32.61 9.23 11.49
N LEU A 45 -31.75 8.54 10.74
CA LEU A 45 -30.32 8.46 11.05
C LEU A 45 -29.63 9.84 11.08
N GLN A 46 -30.07 10.77 10.22
CA GLN A 46 -29.49 12.11 10.08
C GLN A 46 -30.08 13.17 11.01
N ASP A 47 -31.20 12.89 11.70
CA ASP A 47 -31.82 13.85 12.61
C ASP A 47 -31.20 13.76 14.00
N PRO A 48 -30.40 14.77 14.44
CA PRO A 48 -29.76 14.75 15.75
C PRO A 48 -30.76 14.92 16.91
N GLY A 49 -31.99 15.36 16.63
CA GLY A 49 -33.04 15.53 17.64
C GLY A 49 -33.81 14.24 17.96
N LEU A 50 -33.60 13.17 17.20
CA LEU A 50 -34.23 11.87 17.46
C LEU A 50 -33.48 11.08 18.52
N ASP A 51 -34.22 10.18 19.17
CA ASP A 51 -33.68 9.21 20.13
C ASP A 51 -32.46 8.47 19.54
N PRO A 52 -31.28 8.53 20.18
CA PRO A 52 -30.09 7.79 19.76
C PRO A 52 -30.35 6.30 19.51
N ALA A 53 -31.23 5.65 20.29
CA ALA A 53 -31.57 4.25 20.10
C ALA A 53 -32.29 4.00 18.77
N LEU A 54 -33.14 4.94 18.33
CA LEU A 54 -33.81 4.88 17.04
C LEU A 54 -32.83 5.08 15.89
N ARG A 55 -31.89 6.03 16.01
CA ARG A 55 -30.83 6.27 15.00
C ARG A 55 -29.96 5.02 14.84
N LEU A 56 -29.55 4.43 15.96
CA LEU A 56 -28.76 3.19 16.00
C LEU A 56 -29.50 2.01 15.37
N THR A 57 -30.78 1.84 15.70
CA THR A 57 -31.62 0.79 15.12
C THR A 57 -31.81 1.01 13.62
N SER A 58 -32.01 2.25 13.18
CA SER A 58 -32.09 2.60 11.75
C SER A 58 -30.83 2.20 11.01
N ALA A 59 -29.64 2.54 11.53
CA ALA A 59 -28.37 2.13 10.92
C ALA A 59 -28.22 0.60 10.84
N ARG A 60 -28.56 -0.13 11.93
CA ARG A 60 -28.53 -1.60 11.94
C ARG A 60 -29.49 -2.20 10.90
N THR A 61 -30.71 -1.69 10.83
CA THR A 61 -31.74 -2.17 9.91
C THR A 61 -31.33 -1.92 8.46
N LEU A 62 -30.82 -0.74 8.13
CA LEU A 62 -30.27 -0.44 6.80
C LEU A 62 -29.16 -1.42 6.41
N GLY A 63 -28.25 -1.75 7.32
CA GLY A 63 -27.21 -2.75 7.10
C GLY A 63 -27.75 -4.17 6.89
N ARG A 64 -28.78 -4.58 7.65
CA ARG A 64 -29.43 -5.90 7.49
C ARG A 64 -30.18 -6.04 6.18
N LEU A 65 -30.80 -4.96 5.70
CA LEU A 65 -31.49 -4.95 4.41
C LEU A 65 -30.53 -5.09 3.23
N ARG A 66 -29.28 -4.64 3.39
CA ARG A 66 -28.24 -4.71 2.34
C ARG A 66 -28.68 -4.05 1.02
N LEU A 67 -29.50 -3.02 1.11
CA LEU A 67 -29.97 -2.24 -0.04
C LEU A 67 -29.13 -0.96 -0.13
N PRO A 68 -28.22 -0.84 -1.11
CA PRO A 68 -27.36 0.33 -1.25
C PRO A 68 -28.10 1.48 -1.95
N GLN A 69 -29.20 1.95 -1.35
CA GLN A 69 -29.90 3.12 -1.87
C GLN A 69 -29.06 4.39 -1.63
N PRO A 70 -29.02 5.33 -2.59
CA PRO A 70 -28.14 6.50 -2.49
C PRO A 70 -28.31 7.32 -1.21
N ASP A 71 -29.55 7.50 -0.76
CA ASP A 71 -29.90 8.21 0.48
C ASP A 71 -29.41 7.47 1.72
N ALA A 72 -29.59 6.15 1.80
CA ALA A 72 -29.11 5.33 2.91
C ALA A 72 -27.59 5.31 3.00
N VAL A 73 -26.90 5.13 1.87
CA VAL A 73 -25.43 5.16 1.83
C VAL A 73 -24.93 6.55 2.23
N SER A 74 -25.54 7.61 1.71
CA SER A 74 -25.19 8.99 2.06
C SER A 74 -25.38 9.26 3.56
N ALA A 75 -26.51 8.85 4.14
CA ALA A 75 -26.80 9.02 5.57
C ALA A 75 -25.79 8.28 6.45
N LEU A 76 -25.49 7.01 6.13
CA LEU A 76 -24.49 6.22 6.84
C LEU A 76 -23.08 6.80 6.70
N ARG A 77 -22.71 7.31 5.52
CA ARG A 77 -21.43 7.99 5.29
C ARG A 77 -21.31 9.24 6.15
N VAL A 78 -22.34 10.08 6.18
CA VAL A 78 -22.34 11.31 7.00
C VAL A 78 -22.11 10.94 8.46
N VAL A 79 -22.90 10.01 9.00
CA VAL A 79 -22.73 9.54 10.38
C VAL A 79 -21.33 9.01 10.66
N LEU A 80 -20.78 8.18 9.77
CA LEU A 80 -19.43 7.63 9.95
C LEU A 80 -18.34 8.72 10.02
N LEU A 81 -18.47 9.77 9.20
CA LEU A 81 -17.46 10.82 9.06
C LEU A 81 -17.63 11.98 10.06
N THR A 82 -18.77 12.11 10.73
CA THR A 82 -19.01 13.18 11.72
C THR A 82 -18.20 12.93 13.00
N VAL A 83 -17.20 13.78 13.25
CA VAL A 83 -16.44 13.79 14.50
C VAL A 83 -17.34 14.27 15.64
N GLY A 84 -17.35 13.56 16.76
CA GLY A 84 -18.23 13.85 17.91
C GLY A 84 -19.58 13.13 17.89
N GLU A 85 -19.92 12.44 16.80
CA GLU A 85 -21.07 11.52 16.77
C GLU A 85 -20.81 10.30 17.67
N GLU A 86 -21.87 9.71 18.21
CA GLU A 86 -21.76 8.57 19.14
C GLU A 86 -20.96 7.42 18.53
N ALA A 87 -19.91 6.96 19.23
CA ALA A 87 -19.00 5.95 18.72
C ALA A 87 -19.70 4.64 18.30
N ALA A 88 -20.72 4.21 19.04
CA ALA A 88 -21.51 3.02 18.71
C ALA A 88 -22.32 3.21 17.40
N LEU A 89 -22.84 4.42 17.16
CA LEU A 89 -23.56 4.76 15.94
C LEU A 89 -22.62 4.81 14.74
N ARG A 90 -21.44 5.44 14.87
CA ARG A 90 -20.39 5.46 13.83
C ARG A 90 -19.92 4.06 13.47
N ALA A 91 -19.61 3.24 14.46
CA ALA A 91 -19.22 1.84 14.27
C ALA A 91 -20.32 1.02 13.57
N THR A 92 -21.58 1.23 13.95
CA THR A 92 -22.74 0.60 13.30
C THR A 92 -22.90 1.07 11.86
N ALA A 93 -22.65 2.34 11.57
CA ALA A 93 -22.69 2.87 10.22
C ALA A 93 -21.62 2.23 9.32
N ALA A 94 -20.38 2.11 9.82
CA ALA A 94 -19.32 1.36 9.12
C ALA A 94 -19.70 -0.10 8.88
N TRP A 95 -20.25 -0.79 9.89
CA TRP A 95 -20.75 -2.15 9.74
C TRP A 95 -21.82 -2.25 8.64
N ALA A 96 -22.80 -1.35 8.64
CA ALA A 96 -23.91 -1.35 7.69
C ALA A 96 -23.44 -1.11 6.26
N LEU A 97 -22.53 -0.14 6.04
CA LEU A 97 -21.87 0.07 4.75
C LEU A 97 -21.14 -1.22 4.31
N GLY A 98 -20.45 -1.89 5.23
CA GLY A 98 -19.83 -3.21 5.02
C GLY A 98 -20.79 -4.32 4.58
N GLN A 99 -22.05 -4.30 5.03
CA GLN A 99 -23.06 -5.28 4.65
C GLN A 99 -23.65 -5.03 3.26
N MET A 100 -23.73 -3.77 2.83
CA MET A 100 -24.31 -3.37 1.54
C MET A 100 -23.46 -3.80 0.33
N ARG A 101 -22.13 -3.94 0.49
CA ARG A 101 -21.21 -4.49 -0.53
C ARG A 101 -21.33 -3.82 -1.92
N SER A 102 -21.55 -2.52 -1.94
CA SER A 102 -21.70 -1.71 -3.16
C SER A 102 -20.52 -0.77 -3.33
N GLU A 103 -20.31 -0.26 -4.55
CA GLU A 103 -19.25 0.75 -4.77
C GLU A 103 -19.46 2.03 -3.95
N PRO A 104 -20.67 2.62 -3.88
CA PRO A 104 -20.89 3.79 -3.04
C PRO A 104 -20.59 3.55 -1.56
N SER A 105 -20.86 2.33 -1.06
CA SER A 105 -20.53 1.96 0.32
C SER A 105 -19.02 1.81 0.54
N LEU A 106 -18.32 1.26 -0.45
CA LEU A 106 -16.86 1.19 -0.43
C LEU A 106 -16.24 2.59 -0.41
N ASP A 107 -16.70 3.49 -1.26
CA ASP A 107 -16.18 4.87 -1.34
C ASP A 107 -16.34 5.60 0.00
N ALA A 108 -17.48 5.39 0.69
CA ALA A 108 -17.69 5.91 2.04
C ALA A 108 -16.69 5.35 3.07
N LEU A 109 -16.35 4.07 2.99
CA LEU A 109 -15.36 3.43 3.86
C LEU A 109 -13.92 3.87 3.57
N ILE A 110 -13.58 4.07 2.28
CA ILE A 110 -12.27 4.63 1.87
C ILE A 110 -12.13 6.06 2.40
N ALA A 111 -13.18 6.87 2.33
CA ALA A 111 -13.18 8.21 2.90
C ALA A 111 -12.96 8.18 4.43
N ALA A 112 -13.53 7.19 5.12
CA ALA A 112 -13.36 7.04 6.57
C ALA A 112 -11.91 6.75 6.99
N LEU A 113 -11.12 6.05 6.17
CA LEU A 113 -9.68 5.84 6.44
C LEU A 113 -8.87 7.14 6.47
N ARG A 114 -9.39 8.25 5.94
CA ARG A 114 -8.70 9.54 5.86
C ARG A 114 -9.11 10.53 6.95
N VAL A 115 -9.90 10.10 7.93
CA VAL A 115 -10.22 10.89 9.11
C VAL A 115 -9.71 10.18 10.38
N PRO A 116 -9.34 10.92 11.43
CA PRO A 116 -9.00 10.31 12.72
C PRO A 116 -10.19 9.49 13.26
N MET A 117 -9.92 8.26 13.66
CA MET A 117 -10.91 7.34 14.21
C MET A 117 -10.38 6.66 15.46
N GLU A 118 -11.26 6.50 16.45
CA GLU A 118 -11.02 5.69 17.65
C GLU A 118 -10.92 4.19 17.30
N GLY A 119 -10.26 3.41 18.16
CA GLY A 119 -9.95 1.99 17.88
C GLY A 119 -11.17 1.16 17.49
N LEU A 120 -12.28 1.28 18.22
CA LEU A 120 -13.51 0.55 17.90
C LEU A 120 -14.03 0.88 16.49
N ILE A 121 -14.07 2.16 16.11
CA ILE A 121 -14.57 2.60 14.80
C ILE A 121 -13.63 2.09 13.70
N GLY A 122 -12.31 2.17 13.94
CA GLY A 122 -11.29 1.63 13.06
C GLY A 122 -11.49 0.14 12.75
N ASP A 123 -11.74 -0.67 13.77
CA ASP A 123 -11.99 -2.12 13.61
C ASP A 123 -13.18 -2.39 12.68
N TYR A 124 -14.28 -1.67 12.87
CA TYR A 124 -15.47 -1.83 12.03
C TYR A 124 -15.23 -1.37 10.58
N VAL A 125 -14.51 -0.27 10.37
CA VAL A 125 -14.15 0.21 9.03
C VAL A 125 -13.26 -0.81 8.32
N LEU A 126 -12.23 -1.33 8.98
CA LEU A 126 -11.33 -2.33 8.40
C LEU A 126 -12.06 -3.65 8.09
N GLN A 127 -12.92 -4.13 8.98
CA GLN A 127 -13.76 -5.30 8.71
C GLN A 127 -14.74 -5.05 7.55
N ALA A 128 -15.30 -3.85 7.45
CA ALA A 128 -16.19 -3.47 6.36
C ALA A 128 -15.46 -3.41 5.02
N LEU A 129 -14.23 -2.87 4.98
CA LEU A 129 -13.35 -2.90 3.81
C LEU A 129 -12.99 -4.33 3.40
N ALA A 130 -12.69 -5.21 4.36
CA ALA A 130 -12.42 -6.63 4.07
C ALA A 130 -13.61 -7.33 3.40
N ARG A 131 -14.85 -6.94 3.72
CA ARG A 131 -16.05 -7.44 3.00
C ARG A 131 -16.13 -6.97 1.55
N HIS A 132 -15.43 -5.90 1.18
CA HIS A 132 -15.33 -5.35 -0.17
C HIS A 132 -14.04 -5.74 -0.89
N ILE A 133 -13.24 -6.67 -0.36
CA ILE A 133 -11.91 -6.99 -0.91
C ILE A 133 -11.93 -7.32 -2.41
N ALA A 134 -12.95 -8.08 -2.85
CA ALA A 134 -13.11 -8.44 -4.26
C ALA A 134 -13.46 -7.27 -5.18
N LEU A 135 -13.99 -6.15 -4.65
CA LEU A 135 -14.19 -4.91 -5.41
C LEU A 135 -12.91 -4.08 -5.43
N ILE A 136 -12.21 -4.01 -4.29
CA ILE A 136 -10.95 -3.27 -4.16
C ILE A 136 -9.88 -3.84 -5.11
N GLU A 137 -9.80 -5.17 -5.24
CA GLU A 137 -8.80 -5.85 -6.07
C GLU A 137 -9.02 -5.72 -7.59
N ARG A 138 -10.22 -5.30 -8.03
CA ARG A 138 -10.52 -5.13 -9.47
C ARG A 138 -9.75 -3.98 -10.10
N GLU A 139 -9.42 -2.97 -9.31
CA GLU A 139 -8.84 -1.72 -9.78
C GLU A 139 -7.62 -1.35 -8.94
N ALA A 140 -6.47 -1.22 -9.60
CA ALA A 140 -5.22 -0.86 -8.93
C ALA A 140 -5.30 0.51 -8.25
N GLU A 141 -6.04 1.45 -8.82
CA GLU A 141 -6.28 2.77 -8.22
C GLU A 141 -7.05 2.67 -6.89
N ARG A 142 -8.09 1.85 -6.85
CA ARG A 142 -8.88 1.62 -5.63
C ARG A 142 -8.05 0.93 -4.55
N SER A 143 -7.25 -0.06 -4.93
CA SER A 143 -6.27 -0.70 -4.03
C SER A 143 -5.25 0.31 -3.50
N GLN A 144 -4.73 1.20 -4.35
CA GLN A 144 -3.84 2.28 -3.95
C GLN A 144 -4.50 3.21 -2.93
N GLN A 145 -5.72 3.69 -3.19
CA GLN A 145 -6.45 4.58 -2.27
C GLN A 145 -6.64 3.94 -0.90
N VAL A 146 -6.98 2.64 -0.86
CA VAL A 146 -7.09 1.89 0.41
C VAL A 146 -5.74 1.79 1.10
N VAL A 147 -4.66 1.43 0.39
CA VAL A 147 -3.31 1.32 1.01
C VAL A 147 -2.82 2.65 1.57
N GLU A 148 -3.02 3.76 0.85
CA GLU A 148 -2.71 5.11 1.35
C GLU A 148 -3.56 5.44 2.59
N GLY A 149 -4.85 5.12 2.57
CA GLY A 149 -5.74 5.27 3.72
C GLY A 149 -5.33 4.41 4.92
N LEU A 150 -4.85 3.19 4.69
CA LEU A 150 -4.34 2.31 5.76
C LEU A 150 -3.08 2.91 6.41
N VAL A 151 -2.16 3.47 5.62
CA VAL A 151 -0.98 4.16 6.17
C VAL A 151 -1.38 5.34 7.04
N PHE A 152 -2.33 6.17 6.57
CA PHE A 152 -2.88 7.27 7.36
C PHE A 152 -3.55 6.76 8.65
N PHE A 153 -4.39 5.73 8.54
CA PHE A 153 -5.06 5.12 9.69
C PHE A 153 -4.04 4.68 10.75
N ALA A 154 -3.04 3.88 10.36
CA ALA A 154 -2.03 3.36 11.27
C ALA A 154 -1.19 4.47 11.93
N GLY A 155 -0.86 5.54 11.18
CA GLY A 155 -0.13 6.68 11.72
C GLY A 155 -0.89 7.49 12.78
N ASN A 156 -2.21 7.38 12.82
CA ASN A 156 -3.08 8.08 13.78
C ASN A 156 -3.54 7.20 14.95
N GLN A 157 -3.17 5.91 14.99
CA GLN A 157 -3.54 5.03 16.10
C GLN A 157 -2.54 5.16 17.26
N ARG A 158 -3.07 5.14 18.49
CA ARG A 158 -2.26 5.02 19.73
C ARG A 158 -1.88 3.57 20.02
N GLU A 159 -2.71 2.64 19.56
CA GLU A 159 -2.56 1.21 19.75
C GLU A 159 -2.15 0.55 18.42
N PRO A 160 -1.50 -0.63 18.45
CA PRO A 160 -1.21 -1.36 17.24
C PRO A 160 -2.51 -1.68 16.48
N PRO A 161 -2.52 -1.56 15.15
CA PRO A 161 -3.72 -1.80 14.37
C PRO A 161 -4.16 -3.27 14.45
N PRO A 162 -5.47 -3.57 14.33
CA PRO A 162 -6.02 -4.90 14.51
C PRO A 162 -5.54 -5.89 13.43
N PRO A 163 -5.66 -7.22 13.62
CA PRO A 163 -5.21 -8.21 12.63
C PRO A 163 -5.77 -8.02 11.21
N VAL A 164 -7.00 -7.50 11.07
CA VAL A 164 -7.63 -7.21 9.77
C VAL A 164 -6.84 -6.17 8.98
N TYR A 165 -6.20 -5.21 9.66
CA TYR A 165 -5.27 -4.28 9.02
C TYR A 165 -4.15 -5.01 8.30
N GLN A 166 -3.51 -5.96 9.00
CA GLN A 166 -2.39 -6.72 8.43
C GLN A 166 -2.85 -7.56 7.24
N TYR A 167 -4.03 -8.17 7.33
CA TYR A 167 -4.66 -8.89 6.23
C TYR A 167 -4.84 -7.99 4.99
N LEU A 168 -5.52 -6.84 5.15
CA LEU A 168 -5.75 -5.91 4.05
C LEU A 168 -4.42 -5.38 3.47
N ASN A 169 -3.49 -5.00 4.34
CA ASN A 169 -2.20 -4.45 3.95
C ASN A 169 -1.37 -5.48 3.17
N ALA A 170 -1.32 -6.75 3.61
CA ALA A 170 -0.62 -7.81 2.89
C ALA A 170 -1.30 -8.17 1.56
N ARG A 171 -2.64 -8.16 1.54
CA ARG A 171 -3.41 -8.56 0.37
C ARG A 171 -3.38 -7.54 -0.76
N LEU A 172 -3.44 -6.24 -0.42
CA LEU A 172 -3.55 -5.15 -1.39
C LEU A 172 -2.20 -4.63 -1.89
N ARG A 173 -1.11 -4.85 -1.17
CA ARG A 173 0.24 -4.39 -1.54
C ARG A 173 0.90 -5.26 -2.61
N THR A 174 0.31 -5.25 -3.80
CA THR A 174 0.93 -5.79 -5.01
C THR A 174 2.04 -4.85 -5.52
N PRO A 175 2.98 -5.32 -6.36
CA PRO A 175 3.99 -4.44 -6.93
C PRO A 175 3.41 -3.25 -7.70
N GLU A 176 2.33 -3.45 -8.45
CA GLU A 176 1.66 -2.36 -9.18
C GLU A 176 1.06 -1.33 -8.24
N VAL A 177 0.43 -1.76 -7.14
CA VAL A 177 -0.14 -0.84 -6.14
C VAL A 177 0.97 -0.07 -5.42
N ASN A 178 2.02 -0.75 -4.95
CA ASN A 178 3.14 -0.09 -4.29
C ASN A 178 3.89 0.87 -5.22
N ARG A 179 3.98 0.55 -6.52
CA ARG A 179 4.54 1.43 -7.55
C ARG A 179 3.74 2.73 -7.63
N ARG A 180 2.41 2.64 -7.70
CA ARG A 180 1.52 3.81 -7.72
C ARG A 180 1.57 4.64 -6.44
N VAL A 181 1.63 3.98 -5.27
CA VAL A 181 1.83 4.67 -3.98
C VAL A 181 3.13 5.47 -3.97
N LEU A 182 4.25 4.87 -4.42
CA LEU A 182 5.53 5.57 -4.51
C LEU A 182 5.47 6.75 -5.50
N GLU A 183 4.81 6.54 -6.65
CA GLU A 183 4.61 7.59 -7.66
C GLU A 183 3.84 8.80 -7.09
N SER A 184 2.75 8.54 -6.36
CA SER A 184 1.93 9.54 -5.65
C SER A 184 2.76 10.35 -4.62
N ILE A 185 3.56 9.66 -3.81
CA ILE A 185 4.42 10.31 -2.80
C ILE A 185 5.50 11.16 -3.45
N LEU A 186 6.13 10.68 -4.54
CA LEU A 186 7.16 11.41 -5.27
C LEU A 186 6.62 12.61 -6.08
N ALA A 187 5.31 12.65 -6.36
CA ALA A 187 4.65 13.78 -6.99
C ALA A 187 4.32 14.92 -6.00
N SER A 188 4.27 14.63 -4.70
CA SER A 188 3.95 15.60 -3.66
C SER A 188 5.11 16.59 -3.38
N PRO A 189 4.84 17.85 -3.02
CA PRO A 189 5.87 18.88 -2.80
C PRO A 189 6.89 18.48 -1.73
N ARG A 190 8.16 18.86 -1.95
CA ARG A 190 9.33 18.39 -1.18
C ARG A 190 9.51 19.13 0.14
N GLY A 191 9.99 18.44 1.18
CA GLY A 191 10.83 19.06 2.22
C GLY A 191 10.64 18.61 3.67
N THR A 192 9.59 17.85 4.00
CA THR A 192 9.33 17.45 5.39
C THR A 192 10.05 16.15 5.76
N SER A 193 10.39 15.97 7.04
CA SER A 193 10.94 14.71 7.56
C SER A 193 9.95 13.54 7.37
N GLU A 194 8.65 13.82 7.50
CA GLU A 194 7.56 12.87 7.26
C GLU A 194 7.56 12.35 5.82
N GLN A 195 7.75 13.24 4.84
CA GLN A 195 7.81 12.84 3.44
C GLN A 195 9.02 11.93 3.16
N ARG A 196 10.18 12.18 3.80
CA ARG A 196 11.35 11.30 3.64
C ARG A 196 11.06 9.90 4.16
N LEU A 197 10.44 9.80 5.33
CA LEU A 197 10.04 8.52 5.90
C LEU A 197 9.02 7.81 4.99
N ALA A 198 8.04 8.55 4.45
CA ALA A 198 7.06 8.01 3.52
C ALA A 198 7.72 7.46 2.23
N ILE A 199 8.72 8.17 1.67
CA ILE A 199 9.49 7.68 0.51
C ILE A 199 10.23 6.40 0.87
N ILE A 200 10.95 6.37 2.01
CA ILE A 200 11.69 5.17 2.45
C ILE A 200 10.74 3.98 2.60
N GLN A 201 9.60 4.18 3.26
CA GLN A 201 8.61 3.12 3.47
C GLN A 201 8.00 2.64 2.14
N ALA A 202 7.60 3.55 1.25
CA ALA A 202 7.02 3.19 -0.04
C ALA A 202 8.01 2.45 -0.94
N VAL A 203 9.27 2.89 -0.96
CA VAL A 203 10.35 2.17 -1.64
C VAL A 203 10.54 0.77 -1.04
N HIS A 204 10.62 0.67 0.30
CA HIS A 204 10.77 -0.61 0.97
C HIS A 204 9.65 -1.59 0.60
N GLU A 205 8.39 -1.14 0.66
CA GLU A 205 7.22 -1.96 0.34
C GLU A 205 7.17 -2.36 -1.14
N LEU A 206 7.52 -1.45 -2.06
CA LEU A 206 7.65 -1.79 -3.48
C LEU A 206 8.65 -2.93 -3.69
N PHE A 207 9.89 -2.78 -3.21
CA PHE A 207 10.91 -3.80 -3.40
C PHE A 207 10.61 -5.10 -2.66
N ARG A 208 10.03 -5.03 -1.46
CA ARG A 208 9.54 -6.22 -0.74
C ARG A 208 8.48 -6.96 -1.56
N SER A 209 7.52 -6.26 -2.15
CA SER A 209 6.48 -6.90 -2.97
C SER A 209 7.04 -7.51 -4.26
N LEU A 210 8.07 -6.90 -4.86
CA LEU A 210 8.80 -7.47 -6.00
C LEU A 210 9.57 -8.74 -5.61
N GLU A 211 10.23 -8.74 -4.45
CA GLU A 211 10.90 -9.93 -3.91
C GLU A 211 9.90 -11.07 -3.67
N MET A 212 8.71 -10.78 -3.15
CA MET A 212 7.65 -11.78 -2.96
C MET A 212 7.06 -12.28 -4.29
N ALA A 213 7.06 -11.45 -5.33
CA ALA A 213 6.57 -11.80 -6.67
C ALA A 213 7.62 -12.50 -7.56
N ARG A 214 8.84 -12.77 -7.03
CA ARG A 214 9.99 -13.24 -7.81
C ARG A 214 9.71 -14.46 -8.69
N ASP A 215 9.04 -15.48 -8.15
CA ASP A 215 8.75 -16.70 -8.92
C ASP A 215 7.67 -16.46 -9.99
N ALA A 216 6.70 -15.59 -9.70
CA ALA A 216 5.70 -15.17 -10.69
C ALA A 216 6.30 -14.33 -11.82
N ILE A 217 7.32 -13.51 -11.51
CA ILE A 217 8.09 -12.76 -12.50
C ILE A 217 8.84 -13.73 -13.41
N ARG A 218 9.60 -14.69 -12.84
CA ARG A 218 10.34 -15.69 -13.61
C ARG A 218 9.45 -16.55 -14.50
N GLY A 219 8.25 -16.89 -14.04
CA GLY A 219 7.32 -17.68 -14.81
C GLY A 219 6.72 -16.95 -16.02
N ARG A 220 6.63 -15.61 -15.97
CA ARG A 220 6.00 -14.79 -17.03
C ARG A 220 6.66 -13.41 -17.18
N PRO A 221 7.95 -13.34 -17.54
CA PRO A 221 8.73 -12.09 -17.48
C PRO A 221 8.14 -10.97 -18.34
N GLU A 222 7.63 -11.32 -19.53
CA GLU A 222 6.99 -10.38 -20.47
C GLU A 222 5.79 -9.64 -19.85
N ALA A 223 5.00 -10.32 -19.01
CA ALA A 223 3.85 -9.71 -18.34
C ALA A 223 4.24 -8.69 -17.27
N TRP A 224 5.49 -8.72 -16.80
CA TRP A 224 6.00 -7.84 -15.75
C TRP A 224 6.91 -6.73 -16.26
N ARG A 225 7.42 -6.81 -17.51
CA ARG A 225 8.43 -5.88 -18.05
C ARG A 225 8.06 -4.41 -17.81
N ALA A 226 6.87 -3.99 -18.21
CA ALA A 226 6.42 -2.60 -18.06
C ALA A 226 6.39 -2.15 -16.58
N THR A 227 5.88 -3.01 -15.69
CA THR A 227 5.80 -2.73 -14.25
C THR A 227 7.20 -2.61 -13.63
N LEU A 228 8.13 -3.49 -14.00
CA LEU A 228 9.50 -3.51 -13.49
C LEU A 228 10.32 -2.32 -13.99
N GLU A 229 10.20 -1.97 -15.28
CA GLU A 229 10.85 -0.77 -15.83
C GLU A 229 10.35 0.50 -15.13
N ALA A 230 9.04 0.63 -14.94
CA ALA A 230 8.45 1.77 -14.23
C ALA A 230 8.90 1.81 -12.75
N ALA A 231 8.95 0.65 -12.07
CA ALA A 231 9.44 0.55 -10.70
C ALA A 231 10.91 0.98 -10.57
N VAL A 232 11.78 0.57 -11.50
CA VAL A 232 13.20 0.97 -11.51
C VAL A 232 13.35 2.46 -11.80
N LYS A 233 12.56 3.04 -12.70
CA LYS A 233 12.57 4.49 -12.95
C LYS A 233 12.14 5.30 -11.71
N LEU A 234 11.10 4.84 -11.01
CA LEU A 234 10.68 5.46 -9.74
C LEU A 234 11.74 5.31 -8.65
N ALA A 235 12.42 4.15 -8.58
CA ALA A 235 13.54 3.95 -7.69
C ALA A 235 14.69 4.93 -7.99
N GLY A 236 15.00 5.20 -9.27
CA GLY A 236 15.97 6.22 -9.67
C GLY A 236 15.58 7.62 -9.24
N ARG A 237 14.30 8.00 -9.38
CA ARG A 237 13.77 9.27 -8.88
C ARG A 237 13.91 9.37 -7.35
N ALA A 238 13.52 8.31 -6.63
CA ALA A 238 13.66 8.24 -5.17
C ALA A 238 15.13 8.28 -4.72
N PHE A 239 16.05 7.71 -5.47
CA PHE A 239 17.49 7.77 -5.21
C PHE A 239 18.02 9.21 -5.32
N ALA A 240 17.65 9.91 -6.41
CA ALA A 240 18.10 11.27 -6.67
C ALA A 240 17.63 12.24 -5.57
N THR A 241 16.39 12.10 -5.11
CA THR A 241 15.79 12.97 -4.07
C THR A 241 16.01 12.47 -2.65
N GLY A 242 16.38 11.21 -2.49
CA GLY A 242 16.48 10.53 -1.20
C GLY A 242 17.73 10.93 -0.41
N ASP A 243 17.64 10.74 0.89
CA ASP A 243 18.78 10.85 1.79
C ASP A 243 19.72 9.65 1.67
N ARG A 244 20.78 9.66 2.49
CA ARG A 244 21.76 8.58 2.58
C ARG A 244 21.11 7.20 2.81
N ALA A 245 20.17 7.10 3.73
CA ALA A 245 19.53 5.84 4.10
C ALA A 245 18.70 5.29 2.95
N THR A 246 17.93 6.17 2.29
CA THR A 246 17.13 5.83 1.10
C THR A 246 18.02 5.29 -0.02
N ARG A 247 19.12 5.99 -0.32
CA ARG A 247 20.09 5.58 -1.36
C ARG A 247 20.72 4.23 -1.06
N ALA A 248 21.19 4.01 0.16
CA ALA A 248 21.79 2.75 0.58
C ALA A 248 20.80 1.58 0.47
N MET A 249 19.57 1.77 0.97
CA MET A 249 18.51 0.77 0.87
C MET A 249 18.19 0.43 -0.59
N LEU A 250 18.06 1.43 -1.46
CA LEU A 250 17.77 1.24 -2.89
C LEU A 250 18.86 0.42 -3.59
N LEU A 251 20.13 0.76 -3.40
CA LEU A 251 21.25 0.02 -3.98
C LEU A 251 21.25 -1.44 -3.49
N HIS A 252 21.06 -1.65 -2.20
CA HIS A 252 20.96 -2.99 -1.63
C HIS A 252 19.80 -3.81 -2.24
N ARG A 253 18.61 -3.22 -2.36
CA ARG A 253 17.43 -3.91 -2.91
C ARG A 253 17.58 -4.20 -4.41
N LEU A 254 18.09 -3.26 -5.18
CA LEU A 254 18.35 -3.45 -6.61
C LEU A 254 19.36 -4.57 -6.85
N GLY A 255 20.46 -4.61 -6.09
CA GLY A 255 21.41 -5.72 -6.20
C GLY A 255 20.83 -7.05 -5.73
N ARG A 256 19.89 -7.07 -4.76
CA ARG A 256 19.21 -8.30 -4.36
C ARG A 256 18.29 -8.88 -5.43
N LEU A 257 17.66 -8.02 -6.22
CA LEU A 257 16.78 -8.40 -7.34
C LEU A 257 17.54 -8.57 -8.67
N SER A 258 18.86 -8.39 -8.69
CA SER A 258 19.65 -8.40 -9.92
C SER A 258 19.72 -9.77 -10.61
N ASP A 259 19.25 -10.84 -9.97
CA ASP A 259 19.12 -12.14 -10.60
C ASP A 259 17.88 -12.26 -11.51
N LEU A 260 16.99 -11.26 -11.47
CA LEU A 260 15.90 -11.08 -12.43
C LEU A 260 16.41 -10.18 -13.56
N PRO A 261 16.63 -10.70 -14.79
CA PRO A 261 17.12 -9.89 -15.91
C PRO A 261 16.26 -8.65 -16.18
N GLU A 262 14.94 -8.78 -15.99
CA GLU A 262 13.95 -7.73 -16.21
C GLU A 262 14.08 -6.57 -15.21
N VAL A 263 14.72 -6.79 -14.06
CA VAL A 263 15.10 -5.75 -13.10
C VAL A 263 16.54 -5.29 -13.35
N ALA A 264 17.45 -6.24 -13.54
CA ALA A 264 18.88 -6.00 -13.66
C ALA A 264 19.24 -5.13 -14.87
N GLN A 265 18.59 -5.34 -16.01
CA GLN A 265 18.83 -4.55 -17.22
C GLN A 265 18.48 -3.07 -17.05
N PRO A 266 17.21 -2.69 -16.73
CA PRO A 266 16.89 -1.28 -16.52
C PRO A 266 17.67 -0.70 -15.35
N ALA A 267 17.90 -1.45 -14.25
CA ALA A 267 18.66 -0.94 -13.12
C ALA A 267 20.13 -0.71 -13.46
N GLY A 268 20.75 -1.60 -14.23
CA GLY A 268 22.13 -1.44 -14.64
C GLY A 268 22.33 -0.26 -15.60
N ARG A 269 21.43 -0.06 -16.57
CA ARG A 269 21.43 1.14 -17.44
C ARG A 269 21.28 2.43 -16.64
N LEU A 270 20.37 2.42 -15.68
CA LEU A 270 20.12 3.52 -14.76
C LEU A 270 21.37 3.87 -13.95
N LEU A 271 21.94 2.90 -13.23
CA LEU A 271 23.09 3.09 -12.34
C LEU A 271 24.39 3.39 -13.12
N ALA A 272 24.51 2.88 -14.35
CA ALA A 272 25.64 3.16 -15.24
C ALA A 272 25.58 4.54 -15.91
N GLY A 273 24.50 5.29 -15.71
CA GLY A 273 24.30 6.63 -16.29
C GLY A 273 24.00 6.62 -17.79
N GLU A 274 23.54 5.48 -18.34
CA GLU A 274 23.08 5.39 -19.74
C GLU A 274 21.70 6.05 -19.92
N GLU A 275 20.89 6.10 -18.86
CA GLU A 275 19.64 6.85 -18.83
C GLU A 275 19.83 8.18 -18.07
N ALA A 276 19.32 9.27 -18.66
CA ALA A 276 19.50 10.64 -18.19
C ALA A 276 18.66 10.99 -16.95
N LEU A 277 18.84 10.27 -15.85
CA LEU A 277 18.31 10.67 -14.55
C LEU A 277 19.33 11.57 -13.84
N ALA A 278 19.05 12.88 -13.88
CA ALA A 278 19.90 13.91 -13.29
C ALA A 278 20.29 13.58 -11.83
N GLY A 279 21.60 13.54 -11.58
CA GLY A 279 22.17 13.35 -10.24
C GLY A 279 22.42 11.91 -9.81
N LEU A 280 22.11 10.90 -10.63
CA LEU A 280 22.37 9.50 -10.30
C LEU A 280 23.82 9.12 -10.66
N ARG A 281 24.76 9.40 -9.76
CA ARG A 281 26.16 8.92 -9.83
C ARG A 281 26.55 8.22 -8.53
N PRO A 282 26.17 6.96 -8.35
CA PRO A 282 26.36 6.26 -7.09
C PRO A 282 27.84 6.05 -6.74
N LEU A 283 28.69 5.82 -7.77
CA LEU A 283 30.13 5.63 -7.62
C LEU A 283 30.90 6.95 -7.37
N ALA A 284 30.36 8.09 -7.79
CA ALA A 284 30.94 9.41 -7.49
C ALA A 284 30.56 9.96 -6.10
N SER A 285 29.83 9.17 -5.30
CA SER A 285 29.46 9.57 -3.93
C SER A 285 30.71 9.76 -3.07
N ALA A 286 30.80 10.86 -2.32
CA ALA A 286 31.88 11.08 -1.34
C ALA A 286 31.89 10.01 -0.23
N GLU A 287 30.77 9.34 0.01
CA GLU A 287 30.66 8.31 1.04
C GLU A 287 31.11 6.91 0.56
N PRO A 288 32.12 6.29 1.20
CA PRO A 288 32.62 4.96 0.82
C PRO A 288 31.55 3.86 0.88
N ARG A 289 30.64 3.92 1.87
CA ARG A 289 29.57 2.92 2.02
C ARG A 289 28.60 2.91 0.83
N LEU A 290 28.27 4.08 0.29
CA LEU A 290 27.41 4.16 -0.90
C LEU A 290 28.16 3.65 -2.13
N ARG A 291 29.45 3.97 -2.28
CA ARG A 291 30.29 3.43 -3.36
C ARG A 291 30.39 1.90 -3.29
N LEU A 292 30.58 1.33 -2.10
CA LEU A 292 30.56 -0.13 -1.85
C LEU A 292 29.25 -0.79 -2.28
N LEU A 293 28.11 -0.24 -1.83
CA LEU A 293 26.79 -0.79 -2.19
C LEU A 293 26.52 -0.66 -3.69
N SER A 294 27.01 0.41 -4.31
CA SER A 294 26.89 0.65 -5.75
C SER A 294 27.70 -0.36 -6.54
N LEU A 295 28.96 -0.56 -6.16
CA LEU A 295 29.83 -1.59 -6.72
C LEU A 295 29.19 -2.97 -6.61
N TRP A 296 28.71 -3.34 -5.41
CA TRP A 296 28.07 -4.63 -5.18
C TRP A 296 26.82 -4.80 -6.06
N ALA A 297 25.97 -3.78 -6.18
CA ALA A 297 24.78 -3.84 -7.02
C ALA A 297 25.14 -3.97 -8.51
N LEU A 298 26.05 -3.12 -9.01
CA LEU A 298 26.52 -3.14 -10.41
C LEU A 298 27.19 -4.47 -10.76
N TYR A 299 28.03 -5.00 -9.87
CA TYR A 299 28.70 -6.28 -10.06
C TYR A 299 27.69 -7.40 -10.30
N ARG A 300 26.61 -7.46 -9.51
CA ARG A 300 25.58 -8.49 -9.69
C ARG A 300 24.69 -8.26 -10.92
N MET A 301 24.76 -7.10 -11.57
CA MET A 301 24.05 -6.79 -12.82
C MET A 301 24.91 -7.05 -14.08
N LEU A 302 26.23 -7.26 -13.93
CA LEU A 302 27.15 -7.53 -15.04
C LEU A 302 26.70 -8.65 -15.99
N PRO A 303 26.10 -9.77 -15.54
CA PRO A 303 25.66 -10.82 -16.46
C PRO A 303 24.54 -10.38 -17.41
N HIS A 304 23.85 -9.28 -17.11
CA HIS A 304 22.60 -8.89 -17.77
C HIS A 304 22.75 -7.66 -18.68
N VAL A 305 23.76 -6.81 -18.46
CA VAL A 305 23.94 -5.57 -19.22
C VAL A 305 25.42 -5.13 -19.23
N LEU A 306 25.85 -4.55 -20.35
CA LEU A 306 27.24 -4.11 -20.56
C LEU A 306 27.59 -2.80 -19.83
N GLY A 307 26.61 -1.91 -19.63
CA GLY A 307 26.79 -0.60 -18.99
C GLY A 307 27.52 -0.60 -17.65
N PRO A 308 27.16 -1.49 -16.69
CA PRO A 308 27.88 -1.62 -15.43
C PRO A 308 29.38 -1.83 -15.58
N ARG A 309 29.84 -2.59 -16.59
CA ARG A 309 31.27 -2.81 -16.84
C ARG A 309 31.98 -1.50 -17.21
N ALA A 310 31.44 -0.78 -18.19
CA ALA A 310 32.01 0.49 -18.64
C ALA A 310 31.93 1.57 -17.54
N CYS A 311 30.90 1.54 -16.70
CA CYS A 311 30.77 2.44 -15.54
C CYS A 311 31.85 2.14 -14.48
N LEU A 312 32.04 0.88 -14.11
CA LEU A 312 33.07 0.48 -13.13
C LEU A 312 34.49 0.82 -13.61
N GLN A 313 34.79 0.62 -14.89
CA GLN A 313 36.07 1.00 -15.51
C GLN A 313 36.32 2.51 -15.47
N ARG A 314 35.32 3.32 -15.88
CA ARG A 314 35.48 4.77 -15.99
C ARG A 314 35.46 5.49 -14.65
N GLU A 315 34.58 5.10 -13.72
CA GLU A 315 34.31 5.89 -12.51
C GLU A 315 35.03 5.37 -11.27
N LEU A 316 35.08 4.04 -11.05
CA LEU A 316 35.58 3.50 -9.79
C LEU A 316 37.10 3.27 -9.81
N LEU A 317 37.60 2.62 -10.87
CA LEU A 317 38.99 2.17 -10.93
C LEU A 317 40.02 3.31 -11.05
N VAL A 318 39.59 4.46 -11.57
CA VAL A 318 40.45 5.63 -11.74
C VAL A 318 40.52 6.49 -10.46
N GLN A 319 39.52 6.42 -9.59
CA GLN A 319 39.31 7.41 -8.53
C GLN A 319 39.24 6.83 -7.10
N GLU A 320 39.11 5.51 -6.93
CA GLU A 320 38.93 4.95 -5.60
C GLU A 320 40.24 4.88 -4.81
N THR A 321 40.26 5.58 -3.68
CA THR A 321 41.39 5.61 -2.75
C THR A 321 41.05 4.99 -1.39
N ASP A 322 39.79 4.66 -1.13
CA ASP A 322 39.39 4.08 0.15
C ASP A 322 39.87 2.62 0.26
N PRO A 323 40.69 2.29 1.27
CA PRO A 323 41.27 0.96 1.40
C PRO A 323 40.22 -0.13 1.65
N GLY A 324 39.11 0.19 2.32
CA GLY A 324 38.03 -0.76 2.55
C GLY A 324 37.26 -1.10 1.27
N VAL A 325 37.04 -0.11 0.40
CA VAL A 325 36.47 -0.35 -0.94
C VAL A 325 37.40 -1.23 -1.78
N LEU A 326 38.70 -0.92 -1.79
CA LEU A 326 39.72 -1.67 -2.53
C LEU A 326 39.91 -3.09 -2.00
N GLU A 327 39.85 -3.30 -0.69
CA GLU A 327 39.92 -4.62 -0.08
C GLU A 327 38.71 -5.47 -0.44
N LEU A 328 37.51 -4.89 -0.41
CA LEU A 328 36.29 -5.61 -0.76
C LEU A 328 36.23 -5.94 -2.26
N LEU A 329 36.72 -5.04 -3.13
CA LEU A 329 36.95 -5.31 -4.55
C LEU A 329 37.84 -6.54 -4.77
N ARG A 330 38.92 -6.66 -3.99
CA ARG A 330 39.82 -7.83 -4.02
C ARG A 330 39.15 -9.09 -3.44
N ALA A 331 38.30 -8.92 -2.43
CA ALA A 331 37.61 -10.01 -1.74
C ALA A 331 36.38 -10.56 -2.50
N LEU A 332 35.88 -9.87 -3.53
CA LEU A 332 34.85 -10.36 -4.44
C LEU A 332 35.41 -11.50 -5.33
N SER A 333 35.78 -12.63 -4.71
CA SER A 333 36.08 -13.99 -5.21
C SER A 333 37.15 -14.14 -6.32
N PRO A 334 37.93 -15.24 -6.36
CA PRO A 334 38.85 -15.53 -7.48
C PRO A 334 38.17 -15.51 -8.87
N ALA A 335 36.89 -15.87 -8.97
CA ALA A 335 36.11 -15.77 -10.21
C ALA A 335 35.72 -14.31 -10.56
N GLY A 336 35.56 -13.46 -9.54
CA GLY A 336 35.33 -12.02 -9.71
C GLY A 336 36.62 -11.23 -9.92
N ALA A 337 37.76 -11.71 -9.41
CA ALA A 337 39.10 -11.21 -9.74
C ALA A 337 39.46 -11.50 -11.19
N ASP A 338 39.08 -12.65 -11.75
CA ASP A 338 39.26 -12.98 -13.17
C ASP A 338 38.32 -12.17 -14.07
N ALA A 339 37.09 -11.89 -13.61
CA ALA A 339 36.17 -10.97 -14.29
C ALA A 339 36.66 -9.52 -14.21
N LEU A 340 37.10 -9.03 -13.04
CA LEU A 340 37.70 -7.72 -12.85
C LEU A 340 39.03 -7.60 -13.60
N GLN A 341 39.86 -8.65 -13.67
CA GLN A 341 41.07 -8.69 -14.48
C GLN A 341 40.77 -8.77 -15.97
N LYS A 342 39.71 -9.46 -16.43
CA LYS A 342 39.25 -9.39 -17.84
C LYS A 342 38.65 -8.03 -18.19
N ILE A 343 38.00 -7.39 -17.22
CA ILE A 343 37.51 -6.02 -17.30
C ILE A 343 38.71 -5.05 -17.34
N LEU A 344 39.74 -5.26 -16.53
CA LEU A 344 40.93 -4.41 -16.40
C LEU A 344 42.03 -4.70 -17.47
N GLY A 345 42.04 -5.89 -18.05
CA GLY A 345 43.14 -6.43 -18.84
C GLY A 345 42.87 -6.54 -20.35
N GLN A 346 41.76 -5.99 -20.85
CA GLN A 346 41.49 -5.92 -22.31
C GLN A 346 41.86 -4.58 -22.97
N GLU A 347 42.69 -3.74 -22.34
CA GLU A 347 43.30 -2.57 -23.02
C GLU A 347 44.67 -2.86 -23.66
N GLY A 348 45.16 -4.10 -23.67
CA GLY A 348 46.50 -4.44 -24.20
C GLY A 348 46.55 -5.09 -25.60
N GLY A 349 45.42 -5.19 -26.32
CA GLY A 349 45.29 -6.08 -27.49
C GLY A 349 44.88 -5.41 -28.80
N ALA A 350 45.22 -4.14 -29.01
CA ALA A 350 45.29 -3.48 -30.32
C ALA A 350 46.29 -2.34 -30.13
N SER A 351 47.51 -2.38 -30.67
CA SER A 351 47.88 -2.31 -32.09
C SER A 351 49.42 -2.42 -32.20
N PRO A 352 50.05 -2.49 -33.40
CA PRO A 352 49.54 -2.21 -34.75
C PRO A 352 49.07 -3.45 -35.52
#